data_AF-A0A957LNU7-F1
#
_entry.id   AF-A0A957LNU7-F1
#
_cell.length_a   1.000
_cell.length_b   1.000
_cell.length_c   1.000
_cell.angle_alpha   90.00
_cell.angle_beta   90.00
_cell.angle_gamma   90.00
#
_symmetry.space_group_name_H-M   'P 1'
#
loop_
_entity.id
_entity.type
_entity.pdbx_description
1 polymer ?
#
loop_
_entity_poly.entity_id
_entity_poly.type
_entity_poly.pdbx_seq_one_letter_code
_entity_poly.pdbx_strand_id
1 'polypeptide(L)'
;EAFDTAAAKGVVGLDLGWRTIVLKQGFFESLGQYDLAQLITDYPGAYLAVAGDQDFSAAYAPGFVESAQADPKELWIVPGGDHIYGVLSDDQSMADSVIERTAQWFAETL
;
A
#
# COMPACT_ATOMS: atom_id res chain seq x y z
N GLU A 1 15.14 -15.97 -1.92
CA GLU A 1 14.69 -17.33 -1.57
C GLU A 1 13.27 -17.65 -2.02
N ALA A 2 12.24 -16.89 -1.63
CA ALA A 2 10.85 -17.19 -2.03
C ALA A 2 10.63 -17.11 -3.56
N PHE A 3 11.12 -16.05 -4.20
CA PHE A 3 11.12 -15.90 -5.67
C PHE A 3 11.85 -17.06 -6.35
N ASP A 4 13.07 -17.38 -5.90
CA ASP A 4 13.90 -18.44 -6.48
C ASP A 4 13.25 -19.82 -6.33
N THR A 5 12.64 -20.08 -5.17
CA THR A 5 11.93 -21.34 -4.89
C THR A 5 10.70 -21.48 -5.77
N ALA A 6 9.91 -20.41 -5.91
CA ALA A 6 8.74 -20.41 -6.78
C ALA A 6 9.13 -20.57 -8.26
N ALA A 7 10.22 -19.93 -8.71
CA ALA A 7 10.74 -20.08 -10.07
C ALA A 7 11.25 -21.51 -10.34
N ALA A 8 11.90 -22.15 -9.37
CA ALA A 8 12.44 -23.50 -9.53
C ALA A 8 11.37 -24.61 -9.41
N LYS A 9 10.35 -24.43 -8.56
CA LYS A 9 9.37 -25.48 -8.21
C LYS A 9 7.95 -25.19 -8.69
N GLY A 10 7.73 -24.04 -9.32
CA GLY A 10 6.40 -23.53 -9.71
C GLY A 10 5.57 -22.99 -8.54
N VAL A 11 6.01 -23.18 -7.29
CA VAL A 11 5.28 -22.82 -6.08
C VAL A 11 6.22 -22.70 -4.87
N VAL A 12 5.85 -21.86 -3.90
CA VAL A 12 6.51 -21.75 -2.59
C VAL A 12 5.47 -21.67 -1.47
N GLY A 13 5.74 -22.34 -0.35
CA GLY A 13 4.98 -22.16 0.89
C GLY A 13 5.62 -21.08 1.75
N LEU A 14 4.82 -20.15 2.27
CA LEU A 14 5.26 -19.12 3.22
C LEU A 14 4.50 -19.26 4.53
N ASP A 15 5.22 -19.20 5.63
CA ASP A 15 4.63 -19.13 6.97
C ASP A 15 4.55 -17.66 7.41
N LEU A 16 3.33 -17.19 7.66
CA LEU A 16 3.06 -15.83 8.14
C LEU A 16 3.00 -15.76 9.67
N GLY A 17 3.31 -16.85 10.38
CA GLY A 17 3.23 -16.98 11.84
C GLY A 17 1.83 -17.31 12.37
N TRP A 18 0.78 -16.90 11.66
CA TRP A 18 -0.62 -17.19 11.98
C TRP A 18 -1.31 -18.11 10.97
N ARG A 19 -0.73 -18.26 9.78
CA ARG A 19 -1.13 -19.27 8.78
C ARG A 19 0.00 -19.54 7.80
N THR A 20 -0.04 -20.70 7.18
CA THR A 20 0.76 -21.00 6.00
C THR A 20 -0.02 -20.68 4.73
N ILE A 21 0.61 -20.00 3.79
CA ILE A 21 0.08 -19.73 2.45
C ILE A 21 0.94 -20.42 1.39
N VAL A 22 0.34 -20.65 0.23
CA VAL A 22 1.01 -21.26 -0.92
C VAL A 22 0.88 -20.31 -2.10
N LEU A 23 2.02 -19.82 -2.61
CA LEU A 23 2.09 -18.89 -3.72
C LEU A 23 2.71 -19.56 -4.93
N LYS A 24 2.02 -19.50 -6.08
CA LYS A 24 2.53 -20.00 -7.36
C LYS A 24 3.53 -19.02 -7.96
N GLN A 25 4.39 -19.50 -8.86
CA GLN A 25 5.30 -18.66 -9.65
C GLN A 25 4.59 -17.45 -10.28
N GLY A 26 3.39 -17.66 -10.84
CA GLY A 26 2.62 -16.59 -11.49
C GLY A 26 2.27 -15.41 -10.57
N PHE A 27 2.19 -15.61 -9.24
CA PHE A 27 2.04 -14.50 -8.31
C PHE A 27 3.27 -13.58 -8.36
N PHE A 28 4.48 -14.15 -8.31
CA PHE A 28 5.72 -13.38 -8.34
C PHE A 28 5.95 -12.71 -9.69
N GLU A 29 5.61 -13.40 -10.78
CA GLU A 29 5.64 -12.82 -12.13
C GLU A 29 4.71 -11.61 -12.24
N SER A 30 3.55 -11.64 -11.56
CA SER A 30 2.63 -10.50 -11.56
C SER A 30 3.14 -9.26 -10.82
N LEU A 31 4.08 -9.40 -9.87
CA LEU A 31 4.59 -8.27 -9.10
C LEU A 31 5.36 -7.27 -9.97
N GLY A 32 5.96 -7.72 -11.07
CA GLY A 32 6.70 -6.88 -12.02
C GLY A 32 5.93 -6.52 -13.29
N GLN A 33 4.65 -6.88 -13.38
CA GLN A 33 3.87 -6.65 -14.62
C GLN A 33 3.53 -5.19 -14.87
N TYR A 34 3.52 -4.36 -13.83
CA TYR A 34 3.07 -2.98 -13.92
C TYR A 34 4.14 -2.03 -13.40
N ASP A 35 4.42 -1.01 -14.20
CA ASP A 35 5.18 0.16 -13.76
C ASP A 35 4.21 1.09 -13.00
N LEU A 36 4.16 0.92 -11.69
CA LEU A 36 3.26 1.69 -10.83
C LEU A 36 3.54 3.20 -10.91
N ALA A 37 4.79 3.61 -11.04
CA ALA A 37 5.14 5.03 -11.13
C ALA A 37 4.57 5.63 -12.42
N GLN A 38 4.74 4.97 -13.56
CA GLN A 38 4.15 5.41 -14.82
C GLN A 38 2.61 5.46 -14.74
N LEU A 39 1.97 4.46 -14.14
CA LEU A 39 0.52 4.44 -13.98
C LEU A 39 0.00 5.57 -13.08
N ILE A 40 0.76 5.93 -12.03
CA ILE A 40 0.43 7.08 -11.18
C ILE A 40 0.65 8.41 -11.91
N THR A 41 1.69 8.51 -12.75
CA THR A 41 1.91 9.68 -13.62
C THR A 41 0.73 9.89 -14.58
N ASP A 42 0.18 8.81 -15.13
CA ASP A 42 -0.92 8.86 -16.11
C ASP A 42 -2.30 9.06 -15.46
N TYR A 43 -2.42 9.01 -14.13
CA TYR A 43 -3.68 9.18 -13.43
C TYR A 43 -4.09 10.68 -13.37
N PRO A 44 -5.25 11.06 -13.94
CA PRO A 44 -5.62 12.47 -14.10
C PRO A 44 -6.36 13.07 -12.90
N GLY A 45 -6.76 12.25 -11.92
CA GLY A 45 -7.55 12.69 -10.77
C GLY A 45 -6.68 13.20 -9.62
N ALA A 46 -7.33 13.79 -8.62
CA ALA A 46 -6.67 14.15 -7.37
C ALA A 46 -6.05 12.91 -6.69
N TYR A 47 -4.86 13.05 -6.10
CA TYR A 47 -4.08 11.93 -5.56
C TYR A 47 -3.74 12.08 -4.08
N LEU A 48 -4.26 11.19 -3.23
CA LEU A 48 -3.92 11.09 -1.81
C LEU A 48 -3.21 9.76 -1.55
N ALA A 49 -2.02 9.81 -0.95
CA ALA A 49 -1.36 8.65 -0.37
C ALA A 49 -1.38 8.74 1.16
N VAL A 50 -1.80 7.66 1.82
CA VAL A 50 -1.81 7.53 3.28
C VAL A 50 -0.96 6.33 3.68
N ALA A 51 -0.04 6.52 4.62
CA ALA A 51 0.79 5.43 5.16
C ALA A 51 1.07 5.67 6.65
N GLY A 52 1.20 4.60 7.44
CA GLY A 52 1.60 4.70 8.84
C GLY A 52 3.13 4.74 8.99
N ASP A 53 3.67 5.55 9.90
CA ASP A 53 5.13 5.69 10.05
C ASP A 53 5.85 4.46 10.62
N GLN A 54 5.11 3.49 11.19
CA GLN A 54 5.61 2.19 11.64
C GLN A 54 5.44 1.10 10.58
N ASP A 55 4.86 1.42 9.41
CA ASP A 55 4.82 0.53 8.27
C ASP A 55 6.06 0.67 7.40
N PHE A 56 6.73 -0.44 7.09
CA PHE A 56 7.85 -0.46 6.16
C PHE A 56 7.46 0.11 4.78
N SER A 57 6.17 0.00 4.41
CA SER A 57 5.67 0.48 3.12
C SER A 57 5.65 2.00 2.99
N ALA A 58 5.70 2.74 4.12
CA ALA A 58 5.70 4.20 4.13
C ALA A 58 6.90 4.81 3.37
N ALA A 59 8.01 4.08 3.26
CA ALA A 59 9.18 4.48 2.49
C ALA A 59 8.89 4.73 1.00
N TYR A 60 7.84 4.10 0.44
CA TYR A 60 7.49 4.21 -0.98
C TYR A 60 6.50 5.35 -1.28
N ALA A 61 5.70 5.76 -0.28
CA ALA A 61 4.63 6.73 -0.47
C ALA A 61 5.09 8.11 -1.01
N PRO A 62 6.23 8.68 -0.56
CA PRO A 62 6.75 9.92 -1.14
C PRO A 62 7.01 9.82 -2.65
N GLY A 63 7.60 8.71 -3.11
CA GLY A 63 7.89 8.50 -4.53
C GLY A 63 6.63 8.42 -5.39
N PHE A 64 5.56 7.81 -4.86
CA PHE A 64 4.28 7.76 -5.54
C PHE A 64 3.64 9.14 -5.69
N VAL A 65 3.59 9.94 -4.60
CA VAL A 65 3.05 11.31 -4.67
C VAL A 65 3.91 12.21 -5.57
N GLU A 66 5.23 12.04 -5.56
CA GLU A 66 6.13 12.77 -6.46
C GLU A 66 5.83 12.47 -7.93
N SER A 67 5.62 11.18 -8.27
CA SER A 67 5.32 10.73 -9.64
C SER A 67 3.96 11.20 -10.18
N ALA A 68 3.00 11.53 -9.31
CA ALA A 68 1.66 11.94 -9.72
C ALA A 68 1.67 13.33 -10.39
N GLN A 69 1.01 13.46 -11.54
CA GLN A 69 0.70 14.76 -12.17
C GLN A 69 -0.58 15.42 -11.63
N ALA A 70 -1.19 14.79 -10.62
CA ALA A 70 -2.43 15.21 -9.99
C ALA A 70 -2.36 16.60 -9.34
N ASP A 71 -3.46 17.33 -9.44
CA ASP A 71 -3.71 18.59 -8.73
C ASP A 71 -5.17 18.62 -8.24
N PRO A 72 -5.45 18.54 -6.92
CA PRO A 72 -4.48 18.49 -5.82
C PRO A 72 -3.83 17.11 -5.62
N LYS A 73 -2.67 17.09 -4.96
CA LYS A 73 -2.04 15.86 -4.44
C LYS A 73 -1.50 16.03 -3.03
N GLU A 74 -1.60 14.97 -2.22
CA GLU A 74 -1.19 14.98 -0.81
C GLU A 74 -0.53 13.66 -0.39
N LEU A 75 0.47 13.79 0.48
CA LEU A 75 1.01 12.69 1.28
C LEU A 75 0.65 12.92 2.74
N TRP A 76 0.00 11.94 3.37
CA TRP A 76 -0.22 11.93 4.80
C TRP A 76 0.44 10.71 5.45
N ILE A 77 1.48 10.97 6.25
CA ILE A 77 2.12 9.96 7.09
C ILE A 77 1.49 10.02 8.48
N VAL A 78 0.81 8.94 8.88
CA VAL A 78 0.08 8.81 10.14
C VAL A 78 1.08 8.45 11.26
N PRO A 79 1.28 9.32 12.26
CA PRO A 79 2.20 9.04 13.36
C PRO A 79 1.77 7.84 14.19
N GLY A 80 2.69 6.93 14.47
CA GLY A 80 2.43 5.67 15.17
C GLY A 80 1.66 4.62 14.36
N GLY A 81 1.30 4.90 13.11
CA GLY A 81 0.48 4.01 12.30
C GLY A 81 1.25 2.78 11.82
N ASP A 82 0.66 1.61 12.01
CA ASP A 82 1.15 0.36 11.43
C ASP A 82 0.51 0.10 10.04
N HIS A 83 0.77 -1.08 9.48
CA HIS A 83 0.28 -1.49 8.17
C HIS A 83 -1.25 -1.53 8.04
N ILE A 84 -1.96 -1.61 9.16
CA ILE A 84 -3.42 -1.73 9.22
C ILE A 84 -4.07 -0.63 10.07
N TYR A 85 -3.32 0.41 10.43
CA TYR A 85 -3.75 1.52 11.27
C TYR A 85 -4.42 1.10 12.59
N GLY A 86 -3.96 -0.02 13.18
CA GLY A 86 -4.48 -0.51 14.46
C GLY A 86 -5.92 -1.03 14.46
N VAL A 87 -6.54 -1.31 13.29
CA VAL A 87 -7.96 -1.73 13.17
C VAL A 87 -8.34 -2.98 13.97
N LEU A 88 -7.37 -3.82 14.34
CA LEU A 88 -7.62 -5.03 15.15
C LEU A 88 -7.48 -4.79 16.67
N SER A 89 -7.18 -3.56 17.09
CA SER A 89 -7.09 -3.18 18.50
C SER A 89 -8.42 -2.64 19.04
N ASP A 90 -8.56 -2.52 20.36
CA ASP A 90 -9.76 -1.91 20.96
C ASP A 90 -9.85 -0.40 20.70
N ASP A 91 -8.69 0.28 20.53
CA ASP A 91 -8.64 1.71 20.23
C ASP A 91 -8.72 1.93 18.71
N GLN A 92 -9.87 2.43 18.26
CA GLN A 92 -10.14 2.67 16.85
C GLN A 92 -9.82 4.11 16.41
N SER A 93 -9.31 4.97 17.30
CA SER A 93 -9.13 6.41 17.01
C SER A 93 -8.27 6.69 15.78
N MET A 94 -7.22 5.90 15.56
CA MET A 94 -6.36 6.04 14.39
C MET A 94 -7.07 5.62 13.10
N ALA A 95 -7.71 4.45 13.10
CA ALA A 95 -8.48 3.97 11.96
C ALA A 95 -9.60 4.96 11.59
N ASP A 96 -10.31 5.48 12.59
CA ASP A 96 -11.34 6.50 12.42
C ASP A 96 -10.77 7.79 11.81
N SER A 97 -9.58 8.23 12.24
CA SER A 97 -8.92 9.41 11.66
C SER A 97 -8.56 9.20 10.19
N VAL A 98 -8.16 7.98 9.81
CA VAL A 98 -7.86 7.64 8.41
C VAL A 98 -9.13 7.65 7.56
N ILE A 99 -10.23 7.10 8.09
CA ILE A 99 -11.54 7.14 7.45
C ILE A 99 -12.01 8.59 7.26
N GLU A 100 -11.93 9.41 8.31
CA GLU A 100 -12.36 10.81 8.27
C GLU A 100 -11.57 11.63 7.25
N ARG A 101 -10.23 11.55 7.28
CA ARG A 101 -9.38 12.27 6.31
C ARG A 101 -9.68 11.85 4.88
N THR A 102 -9.90 10.56 4.63
CA THR A 102 -10.19 10.03 3.30
C THR A 102 -11.58 10.49 2.83
N ALA A 103 -12.58 10.49 3.71
CA ALA A 103 -13.91 11.00 3.40
C ALA A 103 -13.88 12.51 3.07
N GLN A 104 -13.11 13.29 3.84
CA GLN A 104 -12.89 14.70 3.57
C GLN A 104 -12.22 14.91 2.21
N TRP A 105 -11.18 14.13 1.89
CA TRP A 105 -10.51 14.21 0.59
C TRP A 105 -11.47 14.01 -0.57
N PHE A 106 -12.34 12.99 -0.48
CA PHE A 106 -13.36 12.77 -1.50
C PHE A 106 -14.34 13.93 -1.62
N ALA A 107 -14.80 14.49 -0.49
CA ALA A 107 -15.69 15.66 -0.51
C ALA A 107 -15.05 16.91 -1.13
N GLU A 108 -13.72 17.02 -1.09
CA GLU A 108 -12.95 18.13 -1.65
C GLU A 108 -12.63 17.95 -3.14
N THR A 109 -12.66 16.71 -3.66
CA THR A 109 -12.04 16.37 -4.96
C THR A 109 -12.96 15.64 -5.95
N LEU A 110 -14.18 15.27 -5.55
CA LEU A 110 -15.21 14.66 -6.41
C LEU A 110 -16.42 15.58 -6.57
#